data_AF-A0A964ZTI8-F1
#
_entry.id   AF-A0A964ZTI8-F1
#
_cell.length_a   1.000
_cell.length_b   1.000
_cell.length_c   1.000
_cell.angle_alpha   90.00
_cell.angle_beta   90.00
_cell.angle_gamma   90.00
#
_symmetry.space_group_name_H-M   'P 1'
#
loop_
_entity.id
_entity.type
_entity.pdbx_description
1 polymer ?
#
loop_
_entity_poly.entity_id
_entity_poly.type
_entity_poly.pdbx_seq_one_letter_code
_entity_poly.pdbx_strand_id
1 'polypeptide(L)'
;LYLIARIVLAESNNFPHLAETYLREVMGPVHEQLTALLTRGIERGEVQGEVSRERIKVLLAPLSWLALWRQALQNHSISPIDEQAYIREAIDMAVRSVIIHNPGTPLRSA
;
A
#
# COMPACT_ATOMS: atom_id res chain seq x y z
N LEU A 1 14.21 5.46 1.22
CA LEU A 1 13.28 4.85 0.26
C LEU A 1 12.22 5.84 -0.25
N TYR A 2 11.44 6.48 0.62
CA TYR A 2 10.36 7.40 0.20
C TYR A 2 10.81 8.68 -0.54
N LEU A 3 11.99 9.24 -0.22
CA LEU A 3 12.54 10.38 -0.96
C LEU A 3 12.77 10.03 -2.44
N ILE A 4 13.28 8.83 -2.71
CA ILE A 4 13.52 8.31 -4.06
C ILE A 4 12.19 8.08 -4.77
N ALA A 5 11.21 7.48 -4.08
CA ALA A 5 9.86 7.28 -4.61
C ALA A 5 9.22 8.60 -5.08
N ARG A 6 9.35 9.67 -4.29
CA ARG A 6 8.80 10.99 -4.65
C ARG A 6 9.44 11.60 -5.87
N ILE A 7 10.78 11.57 -5.96
CA ILE A 7 11.49 12.11 -7.13
C ILE A 7 11.06 11.34 -8.37
N VAL A 8 11.06 10.01 -8.29
CA VAL A 8 10.64 9.17 -9.40
C VAL A 8 9.19 9.45 -9.82
N LEU A 9 8.27 9.64 -8.87
CA LEU A 9 6.87 9.97 -9.17
C LEU A 9 6.70 11.38 -9.75
N ALA A 10 7.43 12.36 -9.24
CA ALA A 10 7.35 13.74 -9.72
C ALA A 10 7.96 13.89 -11.13
N GLU A 11 9.01 13.13 -11.40
CA GLU A 11 9.81 13.23 -12.62
C GLU A 11 9.51 12.10 -13.61
N SER A 12 8.53 11.23 -13.36
CA SER A 12 8.26 10.04 -14.19
C SER A 12 7.92 10.39 -15.64
N ASN A 13 7.25 11.51 -15.86
CA ASN A 13 6.90 11.99 -17.20
C ASN A 13 8.12 12.55 -17.94
N ASN A 14 9.08 13.12 -17.21
CA ASN A 14 10.31 13.69 -17.76
C ASN A 14 11.40 12.63 -17.95
N PHE A 15 11.45 11.61 -17.08
CA PHE A 15 12.44 10.54 -17.09
C PHE A 15 11.77 9.15 -16.94
N PRO A 16 11.13 8.63 -18.00
CA PRO A 16 10.38 7.37 -17.94
C PRO A 16 11.21 6.16 -17.47
N HIS A 17 12.49 6.11 -17.83
CA HIS A 17 13.40 5.03 -17.42
C HIS A 17 13.61 4.96 -15.89
N LEU A 18 13.52 6.08 -15.17
CA LEU A 18 13.58 6.09 -13.71
C LEU A 18 12.33 5.45 -13.11
N ALA A 19 11.16 5.72 -13.71
CA ALA A 19 9.91 5.11 -13.29
C ALA A 19 9.92 3.59 -13.53
N GLU A 20 10.36 3.14 -14.70
CA GLU A 20 10.48 1.71 -15.02
C GLU A 20 11.44 1.00 -14.07
N THR A 21 12.60 1.60 -13.80
CA THR A 21 13.63 1.04 -12.91
C THR A 21 13.10 0.95 -11.48
N TYR A 22 12.45 2.00 -10.97
CA TYR A 22 11.85 1.99 -9.64
C TYR A 22 10.73 0.95 -9.50
N LEU A 23 9.86 0.84 -10.51
CA LEU A 23 8.80 -0.17 -10.52
C LEU A 23 9.38 -1.58 -10.51
N ARG A 24 10.43 -1.84 -11.29
CA ARG A 24 11.08 -3.14 -11.38
C ARG A 24 11.86 -3.49 -10.11
N GLU A 25 12.70 -2.59 -9.63
CA GLU A 25 13.74 -2.90 -8.64
C GLU A 25 13.31 -2.59 -7.20
N VAL A 26 12.30 -1.75 -7.02
CA VAL A 26 11.80 -1.39 -5.68
C VAL A 26 10.40 -1.92 -5.46
N MET A 27 9.45 -1.58 -6.34
CA MET A 27 8.06 -2.01 -6.16
C MET A 27 7.84 -3.49 -6.48
N GLY A 28 8.55 -4.03 -7.47
CA GLY A 28 8.51 -5.46 -7.81
C GLY A 28 8.81 -6.36 -6.60
N PRO A 29 9.97 -6.22 -5.94
CA PRO A 29 10.31 -7.02 -4.77
C PRO A 29 9.32 -6.86 -3.60
N VAL A 30 8.85 -5.63 -3.35
CA VAL A 30 7.83 -5.38 -2.33
C VAL A 30 6.54 -6.15 -2.64
N HIS A 31 6.11 -6.13 -3.90
CA HIS A 31 4.94 -6.86 -4.37
C HIS A 31 5.10 -8.38 -4.20
N GLU A 32 6.26 -8.93 -4.58
CA GLU A 32 6.55 -10.36 -4.45
C GLU A 32 6.54 -10.81 -2.99
N GLN A 33 7.17 -10.04 -2.10
CA GLN A 33 7.23 -10.35 -0.67
C GLN A 33 5.84 -10.35 -0.02
N LEU A 34 5.02 -9.35 -0.31
CA LEU A 34 3.67 -9.27 0.23
C LEU A 34 2.75 -10.33 -0.36
N THR A 35 2.93 -10.68 -1.64
CA THR A 35 2.21 -11.79 -2.27
C THR A 35 2.52 -13.09 -1.54
N ALA A 36 3.80 -13.41 -1.36
CA ALA A 36 4.22 -14.61 -0.64
C ALA A 36 3.71 -14.64 0.81
N LEU A 37 3.70 -13.48 1.50
CA LEU A 37 3.16 -13.38 2.85
C LEU A 37 1.67 -13.72 2.91
N LEU A 38 0.85 -13.12 2.03
CA LEU A 38 -0.59 -13.38 1.99
C LEU A 38 -0.91 -14.80 1.56
N THR A 39 -0.19 -15.36 0.58
CA THR A 39 -0.36 -16.75 0.15
C THR A 39 -0.16 -17.71 1.33
N ARG A 40 0.91 -17.53 2.11
CA ARG A 40 1.13 -18.34 3.33
C ARG A 40 0.00 -18.19 4.34
N GLY A 41 -0.55 -16.99 4.50
CA GLY A 41 -1.70 -16.76 5.37
C GLY A 41 -2.96 -17.49 4.90
N ILE A 42 -3.18 -17.57 3.58
CA ILE A 42 -4.30 -18.33 2.99
C ILE A 42 -4.11 -19.83 3.20
N GLU A 43 -2.91 -20.35 2.95
CA GLU A 43 -2.57 -21.76 3.18
C GLU A 43 -2.79 -22.19 4.63
N ARG A 44 -2.62 -21.26 5.58
CA ARG A 44 -2.87 -21.48 7.02
C ARG A 44 -4.31 -21.23 7.46
N GLY A 45 -5.17 -20.73 6.57
CA GLY A 45 -6.54 -20.32 6.91
C GLY A 45 -6.63 -19.03 7.74
N GLU A 46 -5.54 -18.27 7.87
CA GLU A 46 -5.47 -16.99 8.60
C GLU A 46 -5.99 -15.83 7.75
N VAL A 47 -5.94 -15.97 6.42
CA VAL A 47 -6.27 -14.94 5.43
C VAL A 47 -7.31 -15.52 4.46
N GLN A 48 -8.40 -14.79 4.20
CA GLN A 48 -9.41 -15.20 3.22
C GLN A 48 -9.30 -14.39 1.91
N GLY A 49 -9.90 -14.93 0.85
CA GLY A 49 -9.97 -14.31 -0.48
C GLY A 49 -8.67 -14.46 -1.30
N GLU A 50 -8.70 -14.01 -2.55
CA GLU A 50 -7.57 -14.15 -3.48
C GLU A 50 -6.48 -13.10 -3.27
N VAL A 51 -5.24 -13.46 -3.63
CA VAL A 51 -4.12 -12.51 -3.69
C VAL A 51 -4.07 -11.89 -5.09
N SER A 52 -4.46 -10.63 -5.21
CA SER A 52 -4.36 -9.85 -6.44
C SER A 52 -3.34 -8.72 -6.31
N ARG A 53 -2.82 -8.22 -7.44
CA ARG A 53 -1.90 -7.07 -7.45
C ARG A 53 -2.54 -5.83 -6.82
N GLU A 54 -3.83 -5.64 -7.03
CA GLU A 54 -4.63 -4.53 -6.53
C GLU A 54 -4.79 -4.63 -5.02
N ARG A 55 -5.02 -5.83 -4.48
CA ARG A 55 -5.05 -6.07 -3.02
C ARG A 55 -3.72 -5.69 -2.36
N ILE A 56 -2.59 -6.04 -2.99
CA ILE A 56 -1.26 -5.62 -2.50
C ILE A 56 -1.11 -4.09 -2.51
N LYS A 57 -1.52 -3.41 -3.59
CA LYS A 57 -1.47 -1.94 -3.67
C LYS A 57 -2.33 -1.29 -2.58
N VAL A 58 -3.53 -1.82 -2.33
CA VAL A 58 -4.42 -1.33 -1.26
C VAL A 58 -3.79 -1.53 0.11
N LEU A 59 -3.15 -2.67 0.38
CA LEU A 59 -2.43 -2.90 1.63
C LEU A 59 -1.26 -1.92 1.84
N LEU A 60 -0.61 -1.47 0.76
CA LEU A 60 0.46 -0.47 0.81
C LEU A 60 -0.05 0.98 0.89
N ALA A 61 -1.33 1.21 0.61
CA ALA A 61 -1.90 2.56 0.52
C ALA A 61 -1.77 3.38 1.81
N PRO A 62 -2.01 2.82 3.03
CA PRO A 62 -1.84 3.58 4.26
C PRO A 62 -0.40 4.05 4.49
N LEU A 63 0.59 3.19 4.17
CA LEU A 63 1.99 3.56 4.28
C LEU A 63 2.37 4.66 3.27
N SER A 64 1.82 4.57 2.06
CA SER A 64 1.94 5.61 1.02
C SER A 64 1.39 6.95 1.48
N TRP A 65 0.19 6.95 2.07
CA TRP A 65 -0.44 8.14 2.59
C TRP A 65 0.35 8.74 3.75
N LEU A 66 0.73 7.93 4.74
CA LEU A 66 1.48 8.40 5.91
C LEU A 66 2.80 9.05 5.49
N ALA A 67 3.53 8.42 4.57
CA ALA A 67 4.81 8.94 4.11
C ALA A 67 4.66 10.22 3.26
N LEU A 68 3.64 10.29 2.40
CA LEU A 68 3.28 11.51 1.69
C LEU A 68 3.00 12.64 2.69
N TRP A 69 2.14 12.38 3.68
CA TRP A 69 1.75 13.36 4.69
C TRP A 69 2.94 13.87 5.48
N ARG A 70 3.76 12.96 6.01
CA ARG A 70 4.96 13.26 6.80
C ARG A 70 5.89 14.22 6.05
N GLN A 71 6.02 14.02 4.74
CA GLN A 71 7.02 14.73 3.96
C GLN A 71 6.51 16.00 3.25
N ALA A 72 5.21 16.07 2.93
CA ALA A 72 4.64 17.18 2.17
C ALA A 72 3.73 18.09 2.99
N LEU A 73 3.06 17.56 4.02
CA LEU A 73 1.96 18.25 4.70
C LEU A 73 2.19 18.46 6.19
N GLN A 74 3.06 17.68 6.83
CA GLN A 74 3.27 17.74 8.29
C GLN A 74 3.65 19.12 8.79
N ASN A 75 4.55 19.83 8.08
CA ASN A 75 4.99 21.18 8.45
C ASN A 75 3.93 22.27 8.22
N HIS A 76 2.80 21.93 7.60
CA HIS A 76 1.70 22.85 7.29
C HIS A 76 0.39 22.43 7.97
N SER A 77 0.39 21.32 8.70
CA SER A 77 -0.81 20.81 9.35
C SER A 77 -1.01 21.43 10.73
N ILE A 78 -2.24 21.87 10.99
CA ILE A 78 -2.67 22.37 12.31
C ILE A 78 -2.89 21.20 13.29
N SER A 79 -3.12 19.99 12.77
CA SER A 79 -3.23 18.75 13.55
C SER A 79 -2.35 17.67 12.89
N PRO A 80 -1.15 17.39 13.40
CA PRO A 80 -0.31 16.34 12.84
C PRO A 80 -0.98 14.97 12.97
N ILE A 81 -0.67 14.06 12.04
CA ILE A 81 -1.07 12.66 12.17
C ILE A 81 -0.29 12.06 13.34
N ASP A 82 -1.00 11.45 14.29
CA ASP A 82 -0.39 10.50 15.21
C ASP A 82 -0.03 9.24 14.41
N GLU A 83 1.26 9.10 14.08
CA GLU A 83 1.75 8.00 13.25
C GLU A 83 1.47 6.63 13.87
N GLN A 84 1.55 6.52 15.20
CA GLN A 84 1.34 5.26 15.91
C GLN A 84 -0.13 4.87 15.91
N ALA A 85 -1.03 5.84 16.15
CA ALA A 85 -2.46 5.62 16.03
C ALA A 85 -2.84 5.26 14.58
N TYR A 86 -2.32 6.01 13.59
CA TYR A 86 -2.60 5.77 12.18
C TYR A 86 -2.17 4.36 11.72
N ILE A 87 -0.95 3.92 12.09
CA ILE A 87 -0.46 2.58 11.74
C ILE A 87 -1.32 1.50 12.40
N ARG A 88 -1.72 1.68 13.67
CA ARG A 88 -2.62 0.73 14.34
C ARG A 88 -3.95 0.60 13.61
N GLU A 89 -4.58 1.71 13.27
CA GLU A 89 -5.85 1.72 12.51
C GLU A 89 -5.68 1.07 11.13
N ALA A 90 -4.57 1.36 10.43
CA ALA A 90 -4.27 0.76 9.13
C ALA A 90 -4.12 -0.77 9.22
N ILE A 91 -3.45 -1.28 10.26
CA ILE A 91 -3.29 -2.70 10.50
C ILE A 91 -4.64 -3.34 10.87
N ASP A 92 -5.40 -2.74 11.78
CA ASP A 92 -6.72 -3.25 12.19
C ASP A 92 -7.66 -3.33 10.99
N MET A 93 -7.72 -2.29 10.15
CA MET A 93 -8.52 -2.27 8.94
C MET A 93 -8.07 -3.33 7.92
N ALA A 94 -6.76 -3.49 7.71
CA ALA A 94 -6.21 -4.53 6.83
C ALA A 94 -6.59 -5.93 7.33
N VAL A 95 -6.40 -6.21 8.62
CA VAL A 95 -6.71 -7.52 9.24
C VAL A 95 -8.22 -7.80 9.18
N ARG A 96 -9.08 -6.84 9.51
CA ARG A 96 -10.53 -7.01 9.43
C ARG A 96 -11.01 -7.23 7.98
N SER A 97 -10.43 -6.51 7.01
CA SER A 97 -10.76 -6.68 5.59
C SER A 97 -10.36 -8.07 5.06
N VAL A 98 -9.35 -8.68 5.66
CA VAL A 98 -8.86 -10.02 5.32
C VAL A 98 -9.72 -11.12 5.95
N ILE A 99 -10.33 -10.85 7.11
CA ILE A 99 -11.19 -11.80 7.85
C ILE A 99 -12.64 -11.77 7.33
N ILE A 100 -13.15 -10.61 6.93
CA ILE A 100 -14.51 -10.46 6.38
C ILE A 100 -14.41 -10.46 4.85
N HIS A 101 -14.11 -11.61 4.25
CA HIS A 101 -14.30 -11.76 2.81
C HIS A 101 -15.81 -11.87 2.53
N ASN A 102 -16.42 -10.84 1.94
CA ASN A 102 -17.77 -10.93 1.40
C ASN A 102 -17.71 -11.19 -0.11
N PRO A 103 -17.87 -12.44 -0.57
CA PRO A 103 -17.74 -12.80 -1.98
C PRO A 103 -18.88 -12.25 -2.88
N GLY A 104 -19.83 -11.50 -2.33
CA GLY A 104 -21.11 -11.21 -2.99
C GLY A 104 -21.42 -9.75 -3.35
N THR A 105 -20.51 -8.79 -3.20
CA THR A 105 -20.85 -7.37 -3.50
C THR A 105 -20.21 -6.95 -4.81
N PRO A 106 -20.94 -6.87 -5.94
CA PRO A 106 -20.41 -6.28 -7.15
C PRO A 106 -20.02 -4.83 -6.86
N LEU A 107 -18.79 -4.44 -7.20
CA LEU A 107 -18.43 -3.03 -7.30
C LEU A 107 -19.35 -2.42 -8.35
N ARG A 108 -20.35 -1.65 -7.90
CA ARG A 108 -21.20 -0.85 -8.80
C ARG A 108 -20.26 0.00 -9.65
N SER A 109 -20.23 -0.29 -10.95
CA SER A 109 -19.56 0.53 -11.95
C SER A 109 -20.08 1.96 -11.83
N ALA A 110 -19.20 2.88 -11.44
CA ALA A 110 -19.41 4.32 -11.53
C ALA A 110 -18.93 4.81 -12.90
#